data_AF-A0A6G4RGQ1-F1
#
_entry.id   AF-A0A6G4RGQ1-F1
#
_cell.length_a   1.000
_cell.length_b   1.000
_cell.length_c   1.000
_cell.angle_alpha   90.00
_cell.angle_beta   90.00
_cell.angle_gamma   90.00
#
_symmetry.space_group_name_H-M   'P 1'
#
loop_
_entity.id
_entity.type
_entity.pdbx_description
1 polymer ?
#
loop_
_entity_poly.entity_id
_entity_poly.type
_entity_poly.pdbx_seq_one_letter_code
_entity_poly.pdbx_strand_id
1 'polypeptide(L)'
;MSNTTDGDVFTQTLQNLHSDFQANPFEYGNEDMILPELYHRLKLELDQTRLPAKFGVEYGDDSWKVQKASESTEAGEVTRTRTETAFIHDSDSWIPSNRSMTFKFDLTIFSESESLLLQSKRTGPSNYFDSGNEISVLAEVKHSKNLSGNDFYSQEKGISDIVALSEFPGEVHERTFLFFDWWPEYQDGTERFSKYKSKLLAQLPTLSSPVTIRYLPRIGDEQTFTIS
;
A
#
# COMPACT_ATOMS: atom_id res chain seq x y z
N MET A 1 17.66 16.33 -17.75
CA MET A 1 17.61 15.65 -16.45
C MET A 1 16.43 14.72 -16.54
N SER A 2 16.57 13.40 -16.34
CA SER A 2 15.38 12.56 -16.26
C SER A 2 14.59 13.00 -15.04
N ASN A 3 13.33 13.36 -15.21
CA ASN A 3 12.45 13.56 -14.07
C ASN A 3 12.23 12.18 -13.46
N THR A 4 12.90 11.90 -12.34
CA THR A 4 12.65 10.71 -11.53
C THR A 4 11.19 10.75 -11.09
N THR A 5 10.42 9.72 -11.44
CA THR A 5 9.02 9.61 -11.03
C THR A 5 8.91 9.02 -9.62
N ASP A 6 7.76 9.20 -8.95
CA ASP A 6 7.53 8.56 -7.65
C ASP A 6 7.62 7.03 -7.74
N GLY A 7 7.23 6.44 -8.87
CA GLY A 7 7.40 5.01 -9.14
C GLY A 7 8.87 4.58 -9.24
N ASP A 8 9.74 5.43 -9.80
CA ASP A 8 11.19 5.19 -9.83
C ASP A 8 11.79 5.24 -8.41
N VAL A 9 11.40 6.25 -7.61
CA VAL A 9 11.83 6.35 -6.20
C VAL A 9 11.34 5.16 -5.39
N PHE A 10 10.09 4.76 -5.59
CA PHE A 10 9.50 3.60 -4.94
C PHE A 10 10.27 2.33 -5.28
N THR A 11 10.54 2.09 -6.55
CA THR A 11 11.29 0.93 -7.03
C THR A 11 12.72 0.92 -6.46
N GLN A 12 13.43 2.04 -6.52
CA GLN A 12 14.80 2.13 -5.99
C GLN A 12 14.85 1.92 -4.47
N THR A 13 13.90 2.50 -3.74
CA THR A 13 13.80 2.34 -2.28
C THR A 13 13.51 0.88 -1.92
N LEU A 14 12.63 0.23 -2.67
CA LEU A 14 12.31 -1.17 -2.50
C LEU A 14 13.51 -2.08 -2.74
N GLN A 15 14.29 -1.83 -3.80
CA GLN A 15 15.53 -2.58 -4.08
C GLN A 15 16.57 -2.42 -2.97
N ASN A 16 16.71 -1.21 -2.42
CA ASN A 16 17.61 -0.95 -1.31
C ASN A 16 17.14 -1.69 -0.04
N LEU A 17 15.83 -1.67 0.25
CA LEU A 17 15.26 -2.43 1.36
C LEU A 17 15.39 -3.94 1.16
N HIS A 18 15.23 -4.44 -0.05
CA HIS A 18 15.41 -5.86 -0.36
C HIS A 18 16.85 -6.29 -0.12
N SER A 19 17.82 -5.51 -0.60
CA SER A 19 19.24 -5.76 -0.35
C SER A 19 19.57 -5.80 1.15
N ASP A 20 18.98 -4.89 1.92
CA ASP A 20 19.14 -4.84 3.38
C ASP A 20 18.48 -6.03 4.09
N PHE A 21 17.26 -6.38 3.66
CA PHE A 21 16.53 -7.57 4.11
C PHE A 21 17.34 -8.86 3.93
N GLN A 22 18.05 -8.99 2.80
CA GLN A 22 18.92 -10.13 2.52
C GLN A 22 20.20 -10.10 3.37
N ALA A 23 20.77 -8.93 3.60
CA ALA A 23 21.98 -8.76 4.41
C ALA A 23 21.75 -8.96 5.91
N ASN A 24 20.56 -8.58 6.41
CA ASN A 24 20.23 -8.52 7.84
C ASN A 24 18.98 -9.35 8.20
N PRO A 25 18.94 -10.66 7.88
CA PRO A 25 17.72 -11.44 7.98
C PRO A 25 17.18 -11.59 9.41
N PHE A 26 17.99 -11.45 10.45
CA PHE A 26 17.51 -11.54 11.83
C PHE A 26 16.74 -10.28 12.28
N GLU A 27 17.06 -9.12 11.69
CA GLU A 27 16.37 -7.86 11.97
C GLU A 27 14.95 -7.90 11.41
N TYR A 28 14.80 -8.45 10.20
CA TYR A 28 13.51 -8.54 9.51
C TYR A 28 12.75 -9.85 9.72
N GLY A 29 13.42 -10.89 10.25
CA GLY A 29 12.80 -12.20 10.52
C GLY A 29 11.97 -12.25 11.80
N ASN A 30 12.35 -11.47 12.81
CA ASN A 30 11.74 -11.48 14.14
C ASN A 30 10.76 -10.34 14.39
N GLU A 31 10.78 -9.28 13.59
CA GLU A 31 9.98 -8.07 13.78
C GLU A 31 9.26 -7.69 12.48
N ASP A 32 8.05 -7.12 12.58
CA ASP A 32 7.26 -6.65 11.43
C ASP A 32 7.79 -5.31 10.90
N MET A 33 9.09 -5.28 10.58
CA MET A 33 9.85 -4.04 10.29
C MET A 33 9.84 -3.62 8.83
N ILE A 34 9.40 -4.49 7.91
CA ILE A 34 9.39 -4.21 6.48
C ILE A 34 8.59 -2.94 6.16
N LEU A 35 7.33 -2.87 6.60
CA LEU A 35 6.46 -1.72 6.31
C LEU A 35 6.94 -0.44 7.01
N PRO A 36 7.29 -0.44 8.32
CA PRO A 36 7.88 0.73 8.97
C PRO A 36 9.14 1.25 8.28
N GLU A 37 10.06 0.36 7.88
CA GLU A 37 11.33 0.74 7.25
C GLU A 37 11.10 1.26 5.83
N LEU A 38 10.25 0.60 5.05
CA LEU A 38 9.85 1.07 3.71
C LEU A 38 9.23 2.47 3.80
N TYR A 39 8.29 2.66 4.73
CA TYR A 39 7.66 3.95 4.98
C TYR A 39 8.68 5.02 5.36
N HIS A 40 9.61 4.70 6.26
CA HIS A 40 10.65 5.62 6.71
C HIS A 40 11.53 6.10 5.54
N ARG A 41 12.02 5.17 4.72
CA ARG A 41 12.88 5.49 3.57
C ARG A 41 12.15 6.31 2.52
N LEU A 42 10.93 5.90 2.14
CA LEU A 42 10.11 6.64 1.18
C LEU A 42 9.82 8.06 1.64
N LYS A 43 9.54 8.25 2.93
CA LYS A 43 9.30 9.57 3.49
C LYS A 43 10.53 10.48 3.39
N LEU A 44 11.75 9.96 3.56
CA LEU A 44 12.97 10.76 3.41
C LEU A 44 13.18 11.21 1.96
N GLU A 45 12.83 10.36 1.00
CA GLU A 45 13.02 10.64 -0.42
C GLU A 45 11.89 11.53 -1.00
N LEU A 46 10.63 11.24 -0.67
CA LEU A 46 9.45 11.81 -1.31
C LEU A 46 8.79 12.95 -0.52
N ASP A 47 8.92 12.99 0.81
CA ASP A 47 8.22 13.95 1.66
C ASP A 47 9.11 15.11 2.12
N GLN A 48 10.06 15.54 1.28
CA GLN A 48 10.90 16.72 1.57
C GLN A 48 10.06 17.99 1.72
N THR A 49 8.94 18.06 1.01
CA THR A 49 7.89 19.07 1.16
C THR A 49 6.55 18.41 1.43
N ARG A 50 5.78 18.96 2.37
CA ARG A 50 4.43 18.47 2.66
C ARG A 50 3.43 19.05 1.65
N LEU A 51 2.35 18.31 1.36
CA LEU A 51 1.26 18.77 0.51
C LEU A 51 0.21 19.54 1.32
N PRO A 52 -0.39 20.60 0.75
CA PRO A 52 -1.61 21.18 1.30
C PRO A 52 -2.69 20.13 1.46
N ALA A 53 -3.49 20.23 2.52
CA ALA A 53 -4.64 19.38 2.72
C ALA A 53 -5.92 20.21 2.87
N LYS A 54 -7.05 19.62 2.51
CA LYS A 54 -8.38 20.19 2.75
C LYS A 54 -9.28 19.10 3.32
N PHE A 55 -10.23 19.49 4.15
CA PHE A 55 -11.29 18.59 4.58
C PHE A 55 -12.42 18.62 3.57
N GLY A 56 -12.87 17.44 3.12
CA GLY A 56 -13.90 17.28 2.10
C GLY A 56 -15.37 17.48 2.52
N VAL A 57 -15.66 17.93 3.75
CA VAL A 57 -17.04 18.14 4.33
C VAL A 57 -17.75 16.81 4.67
N GLU A 58 -18.82 16.65 5.48
CA GLU A 58 -19.24 17.14 6.82
C GLU A 58 -19.44 15.85 7.66
N TYR A 59 -19.11 15.87 8.94
CA TYR A 59 -19.36 14.74 9.85
C TYR A 59 -20.85 14.61 10.20
N GLY A 60 -21.38 13.38 10.18
CA GLY A 60 -22.64 13.03 10.85
C GLY A 60 -22.54 12.95 12.39
N ASP A 61 -21.79 13.85 13.03
CA ASP A 61 -21.62 13.87 14.50
C ASP A 61 -21.52 15.31 15.04
N ASP A 62 -22.42 15.68 15.95
CA ASP A 62 -22.49 16.99 16.64
C ASP A 62 -21.34 17.21 17.66
N SER A 63 -20.18 16.57 17.49
CA SER A 63 -19.08 16.70 18.45
C SER A 63 -18.33 18.02 18.24
N TRP A 64 -18.12 18.78 19.32
CA TRP A 64 -17.44 20.10 19.27
C TRP A 64 -16.02 20.05 18.68
N LYS A 65 -15.33 18.91 18.76
CA LYS A 65 -13.96 18.73 18.20
C LYS A 65 -13.98 18.72 16.68
N VAL A 66 -15.05 18.17 16.11
CA VAL A 66 -15.29 18.07 14.68
C VAL A 66 -15.71 19.42 14.13
N GLN A 67 -16.63 20.10 14.80
CA GLN A 67 -17.08 21.44 14.44
C GLN A 67 -15.90 22.43 14.38
N LYS A 68 -14.98 22.34 15.35
CA LYS A 68 -13.76 23.15 15.40
C LYS A 68 -12.75 22.84 14.29
N ALA A 69 -12.72 21.60 13.79
CA ALA A 69 -11.86 21.19 12.67
C ALA A 69 -12.48 21.54 11.31
N SER A 70 -13.81 21.46 11.17
CA SER A 70 -14.53 21.91 9.98
C SER A 70 -14.60 23.43 9.86
N GLU A 71 -14.61 24.16 10.99
CA GLU A 71 -14.48 25.61 11.03
C GLU A 71 -13.09 26.10 10.59
N SER A 72 -12.06 25.23 10.60
CA SER A 72 -10.79 25.53 9.94
C SER A 72 -10.86 25.12 8.47
N THR A 73 -11.02 26.10 7.58
CA THR A 73 -11.08 25.91 6.12
C THR A 73 -9.77 25.44 5.50
N GLU A 74 -8.68 25.44 6.26
CA GLU A 74 -7.36 24.99 5.83
C GLU A 74 -6.97 23.78 6.68
N ALA A 75 -6.92 22.59 6.08
CA ALA A 75 -6.15 21.55 6.72
C ALA A 75 -4.67 21.92 6.49
N GLY A 76 -3.84 21.72 7.52
CA GLY A 76 -2.42 22.01 7.41
C GLY A 76 -1.72 21.12 6.38
N GLU A 77 -0.40 21.11 6.38
CA GLU A 77 0.32 20.30 5.41
C GLU A 77 0.50 18.86 5.91
N VAL A 78 0.33 17.88 5.02
CA VAL A 78 0.50 16.45 5.31
C VAL A 78 1.56 15.81 4.39
N THR A 79 2.12 14.69 4.82
CA THR A 79 3.04 13.90 3.98
C THR A 79 2.27 13.16 2.88
N ARG A 80 2.89 13.00 1.72
CA ARG A 80 2.40 12.23 0.56
C ARG A 80 2.40 10.74 0.86
N THR A 81 3.43 10.27 1.57
CA THR A 81 3.52 8.87 1.98
C THR A 81 2.66 8.65 3.23
N ARG A 82 1.73 7.69 3.16
CA ARG A 82 0.84 7.27 4.26
C ARG A 82 0.82 5.76 4.39
N THR A 83 0.60 5.28 5.61
CA THR A 83 0.33 3.87 5.91
C THR A 83 -1.09 3.71 6.42
N GLU A 84 -1.65 2.50 6.37
CA GLU A 84 -2.98 2.19 6.93
C GLU A 84 -4.10 3.10 6.36
N THR A 85 -4.02 3.37 5.05
CA THR A 85 -4.87 4.33 4.36
C THR A 85 -6.22 3.70 4.01
N ALA A 86 -7.31 4.29 4.49
CA ALA A 86 -8.67 3.94 4.07
C ALA A 86 -9.24 5.03 3.15
N PHE A 87 -10.21 4.66 2.33
CA PHE A 87 -10.80 5.57 1.36
C PHE A 87 -12.31 5.73 1.51
N ILE A 88 -12.79 6.93 1.22
CA ILE A 88 -14.20 7.24 1.01
C ILE A 88 -14.44 7.42 -0.49
N HIS A 89 -15.49 6.76 -0.99
CA HIS A 89 -15.91 6.82 -2.39
C HIS A 89 -17.42 7.08 -2.41
N ASP A 90 -17.86 8.08 -3.16
CA ASP A 90 -19.27 8.49 -3.24
C ASP A 90 -19.93 8.69 -1.86
N SER A 91 -19.23 9.36 -0.94
CA SER A 91 -19.66 9.64 0.45
C SER A 91 -19.67 8.45 1.42
N ASP A 92 -19.41 7.23 0.95
CA ASP A 92 -19.37 6.03 1.79
C ASP A 92 -17.96 5.44 1.91
N SER A 93 -17.73 4.65 2.97
CA SER A 93 -16.47 3.91 3.07
C SER A 93 -16.34 2.96 1.89
N TRP A 94 -15.23 3.06 1.15
CA TRP A 94 -14.95 2.12 0.08
C TRP A 94 -14.66 0.73 0.67
N ILE A 95 -15.29 -0.28 0.08
CA ILE A 95 -15.19 -1.69 0.47
C ILE A 95 -15.07 -2.51 -0.82
N PRO A 96 -14.05 -3.38 -0.96
CA PRO A 96 -13.94 -4.27 -2.11
C PRO A 96 -15.05 -5.32 -2.12
N SER A 97 -15.38 -5.86 -3.30
CA SER A 97 -16.53 -6.73 -3.55
C SER A 97 -16.56 -8.00 -2.68
N ASN A 98 -15.39 -8.47 -2.24
CA ASN A 98 -15.20 -9.68 -1.46
C ASN A 98 -15.08 -9.45 0.06
N ARG A 99 -15.35 -8.24 0.57
CA ARG A 99 -15.28 -7.93 2.01
C ARG A 99 -16.55 -7.24 2.52
N SER A 100 -16.80 -7.36 3.82
CA SER A 100 -17.96 -6.80 4.51
C SER A 100 -17.65 -5.56 5.36
N MET A 101 -16.40 -5.11 5.38
CA MET A 101 -15.95 -3.97 6.20
C MET A 101 -14.95 -3.09 5.45
N THR A 102 -14.80 -1.85 5.90
CA THR A 102 -13.83 -0.88 5.36
C THR A 102 -12.44 -1.50 5.25
N PHE A 103 -11.86 -1.41 4.05
CA PHE A 103 -10.51 -1.88 3.77
C PHE A 103 -9.49 -0.75 3.98
N LYS A 104 -8.27 -1.12 4.37
CA LYS A 104 -7.13 -0.22 4.48
C LYS A 104 -6.00 -0.78 3.64
N PHE A 105 -5.33 0.10 2.90
CA PHE A 105 -4.10 -0.23 2.21
C PHE A 105 -2.90 -0.01 3.11
N ASP A 106 -1.96 -0.96 3.07
CA ASP A 106 -0.75 -0.93 3.91
C ASP A 106 0.09 0.33 3.65
N LEU A 107 0.22 0.75 2.38
CA LEU A 107 0.99 1.92 1.97
C LEU A 107 0.33 2.67 0.80
N THR A 108 0.36 4.00 0.85
CA THR A 108 -0.11 4.89 -0.22
C THR A 108 0.88 6.02 -0.42
N ILE A 109 1.20 6.33 -1.67
CA ILE A 109 1.96 7.51 -2.09
C ILE A 109 1.05 8.34 -2.97
N PHE A 110 0.60 9.48 -2.48
CA PHE A 110 -0.20 10.41 -3.28
C PHE A 110 0.68 11.16 -4.29
N SER A 111 0.15 11.41 -5.49
CA SER A 111 0.81 12.25 -6.49
C SER A 111 1.03 13.68 -5.98
N GLU A 112 1.96 14.42 -6.59
CA GLU A 112 2.13 15.85 -6.34
C GLU A 112 0.95 16.63 -6.91
N SER A 113 -0.14 16.69 -6.13
CA SER A 113 -1.36 17.42 -6.47
C SER A 113 -1.44 18.77 -5.76
N GLU A 114 -2.34 19.64 -6.22
CA GLU A 114 -2.54 20.96 -5.62
C GLU A 114 -2.99 20.90 -4.15
N SER A 115 -3.74 19.85 -3.77
CA SER A 115 -4.18 19.61 -2.39
C SER A 115 -4.71 18.19 -2.22
N LEU A 116 -4.40 17.55 -1.09
CA LEU A 116 -5.04 16.30 -0.69
C LEU A 116 -6.39 16.55 -0.03
N LEU A 117 -7.40 15.79 -0.43
CA LEU A 117 -8.71 15.80 0.17
C LEU A 117 -8.81 14.73 1.25
N LEU A 118 -8.78 15.19 2.50
CA LEU A 118 -8.92 14.33 3.68
C LEU A 118 -10.39 14.13 3.99
N GLN A 119 -10.70 12.90 4.34
CA GLN A 119 -11.98 12.50 4.88
C GLN A 119 -11.73 12.17 6.34
N SER A 120 -12.67 12.46 7.24
CA SER A 120 -12.41 12.32 8.68
C SER A 120 -13.59 11.62 9.32
N LYS A 121 -13.33 10.68 10.26
CA LYS A 121 -14.35 9.78 10.83
C LYS A 121 -14.55 10.02 12.32
N ARG A 122 -15.71 9.60 12.84
CA ARG A 122 -16.20 9.70 14.24
C ARG A 122 -15.16 9.42 15.33
N THR A 123 -14.13 8.63 15.04
CA THR A 123 -13.12 8.15 16.01
C THR A 123 -11.83 8.97 16.04
N GLY A 124 -11.74 10.09 15.32
CA GLY A 124 -10.58 10.99 15.30
C GLY A 124 -9.85 11.00 13.95
N PRO A 125 -8.70 11.70 13.85
CA PRO A 125 -7.93 11.82 12.61
C PRO A 125 -7.29 10.46 12.28
N SER A 126 -8.05 9.63 11.59
CA SER A 126 -7.57 8.41 10.97
C SER A 126 -7.14 8.72 9.54
N ASN A 127 -6.32 7.86 8.92
CA ASN A 127 -5.83 8.03 7.55
C ASN A 127 -6.92 7.75 6.51
N TYR A 128 -8.01 8.53 6.56
CA TYR A 128 -9.10 8.47 5.59
C TYR A 128 -8.90 9.56 4.53
N PHE A 129 -8.97 9.15 3.27
CA PHE A 129 -8.78 10.04 2.14
C PHE A 129 -9.91 9.87 1.14
N ASP A 130 -10.18 10.92 0.39
CA ASP A 130 -11.08 10.81 -0.74
C ASP A 130 -10.45 9.92 -1.82
N SER A 131 -11.25 9.04 -2.42
CA SER A 131 -10.83 8.20 -3.54
C SER A 131 -10.56 8.98 -4.83
N GLY A 132 -11.00 10.24 -4.93
CA GLY A 132 -10.67 11.16 -6.00
C GLY A 132 -9.28 11.80 -5.90
N ASN A 133 -8.53 11.55 -4.82
CA ASN A 133 -7.11 11.92 -4.78
C ASN A 133 -6.32 11.05 -5.76
N GLU A 134 -5.46 11.68 -6.57
CA GLU A 134 -4.55 10.98 -7.46
C GLU A 134 -3.44 10.26 -6.67
N ILE A 135 -3.19 9.00 -7.00
CA ILE A 135 -2.25 8.14 -6.28
C ILE A 135 -1.14 7.68 -7.24
N SER A 136 0.10 7.91 -6.87
CA SER A 136 1.25 7.41 -7.62
C SER A 136 1.47 5.92 -7.35
N VAL A 137 1.42 5.51 -6.07
CA VAL A 137 1.58 4.10 -5.69
C VAL A 137 0.54 3.72 -4.64
N LEU A 138 -0.22 2.67 -4.91
CA LEU A 138 -1.09 2.02 -3.94
C LEU A 138 -0.58 0.60 -3.71
N ALA A 139 -0.24 0.28 -2.45
CA ALA A 139 0.48 -0.94 -2.15
C ALA A 139 -0.10 -1.73 -0.97
N GLU A 140 -0.07 -3.05 -1.14
CA GLU A 140 -0.24 -4.05 -0.09
C GLU A 140 1.10 -4.73 0.18
N VAL A 141 1.48 -4.89 1.45
CA VAL A 141 2.82 -5.35 1.84
C VAL A 141 2.72 -6.57 2.74
N LYS A 142 3.12 -7.72 2.21
CA LYS A 142 3.03 -9.00 2.89
C LYS A 142 4.41 -9.58 3.21
N HIS A 143 4.52 -10.24 4.35
CA HIS A 143 5.73 -10.89 4.83
C HIS A 143 5.45 -12.35 5.20
N SER A 144 6.33 -13.28 4.81
CA SER A 144 6.08 -14.71 4.96
C SER A 144 6.09 -15.25 6.40
N LYS A 145 6.46 -14.41 7.38
CA LYS A 145 6.27 -14.68 8.82
C LYS A 145 4.80 -14.60 9.25
N ASN A 146 4.06 -13.64 8.67
CA ASN A 146 2.66 -13.37 9.02
C ASN A 146 1.68 -14.08 8.07
N LEU A 147 2.21 -14.62 6.97
CA LEU A 147 1.51 -15.38 5.96
C LEU A 147 2.33 -16.63 5.65
N SER A 148 1.85 -17.81 6.06
CA SER A 148 2.43 -19.05 5.55
C SER A 148 2.34 -19.07 4.01
N GLY A 149 3.17 -19.88 3.35
CA GLY A 149 3.06 -20.03 1.90
C GLY A 149 1.64 -20.41 1.43
N ASN A 150 0.84 -21.09 2.25
CA ASN A 150 -0.55 -21.38 1.91
C ASN A 150 -1.47 -20.16 2.05
N ASP A 151 -1.20 -19.27 3.02
CA ASP A 151 -1.96 -18.05 3.25
C ASP A 151 -1.79 -17.03 2.14
N PHE A 152 -0.58 -16.96 1.56
CA PHE A 152 -0.29 -16.11 0.40
C PHE A 152 -1.25 -16.36 -0.78
N TYR A 153 -1.60 -17.63 -1.05
CA TYR A 153 -2.54 -17.99 -2.13
C TYR A 153 -3.99 -18.15 -1.66
N SER A 154 -4.28 -17.91 -0.38
CA SER A 154 -5.64 -18.08 0.11
C SER A 154 -6.53 -16.96 -0.41
N GLN A 155 -7.74 -17.34 -0.84
CA GLN A 155 -8.81 -16.40 -1.23
C GLN A 155 -9.13 -15.39 -0.13
N GLU A 156 -8.87 -15.75 1.13
CA GLU A 156 -9.16 -14.92 2.31
C GLU A 156 -8.04 -13.93 2.66
N LYS A 157 -6.88 -14.01 2.00
CA LYS A 157 -5.70 -13.18 2.32
C LYS A 157 -5.09 -12.58 1.04
N GLY A 158 -3.95 -13.08 0.57
CA GLY A 158 -3.21 -12.44 -0.54
C GLY A 158 -4.00 -12.27 -1.83
N ILE A 159 -4.88 -13.21 -2.19
CA ILE A 159 -5.78 -13.04 -3.35
C ILE A 159 -6.79 -11.91 -3.10
N SER A 160 -7.38 -11.84 -1.91
CA SER A 160 -8.33 -10.78 -1.57
C SER A 160 -7.67 -9.40 -1.63
N ASP A 161 -6.42 -9.28 -1.18
CA ASP A 161 -5.67 -8.03 -1.22
C ASP A 161 -5.33 -7.60 -2.66
N ILE A 162 -4.95 -8.55 -3.53
CA ILE A 162 -4.73 -8.27 -4.97
C ILE A 162 -6.03 -7.83 -5.66
N VAL A 163 -7.15 -8.50 -5.36
CA VAL A 163 -8.46 -8.11 -5.87
C VAL A 163 -8.84 -6.71 -5.37
N ALA A 164 -8.61 -6.41 -4.10
CA ALA A 164 -8.89 -5.09 -3.53
C ALA A 164 -8.06 -3.98 -4.21
N LEU A 165 -6.77 -4.20 -4.46
CA LEU A 165 -5.92 -3.28 -5.22
C LEU A 165 -6.49 -3.02 -6.64
N SER A 166 -6.92 -4.09 -7.31
CA SER A 166 -7.51 -4.02 -8.65
C SER A 166 -8.85 -3.29 -8.68
N GLU A 167 -9.70 -3.48 -7.67
CA GLU A 167 -11.05 -2.91 -7.57
C GLU A 167 -11.07 -1.46 -7.05
N PHE A 168 -9.94 -0.95 -6.56
CA PHE A 168 -9.88 0.42 -6.08
C PHE A 168 -10.27 1.42 -7.19
N PRO A 169 -11.30 2.26 -6.96
CA PRO A 169 -11.97 3.03 -8.02
C PRO A 169 -11.22 4.30 -8.42
N GLY A 170 -10.25 4.75 -7.62
CA GLY A 170 -9.51 5.98 -7.87
C GLY A 170 -8.43 5.84 -8.95
N GLU A 171 -7.88 6.99 -9.35
CA GLU A 171 -6.76 7.06 -10.29
C GLU A 171 -5.46 6.65 -9.57
N VAL A 172 -4.89 5.53 -10.03
CA VAL A 172 -3.65 4.98 -9.47
C VAL A 172 -2.68 4.65 -10.61
N HIS A 173 -1.47 5.22 -10.56
CA HIS A 173 -0.43 4.96 -11.55
C HIS A 173 0.17 3.56 -11.40
N GLU A 174 0.59 3.17 -10.19
CA GLU A 174 1.09 1.82 -9.88
C GLU A 174 0.28 1.18 -8.74
N ARG A 175 -0.41 0.08 -9.06
CA ARG A 175 -0.99 -0.83 -8.07
C ARG A 175 0.00 -1.95 -7.83
N THR A 176 0.50 -2.11 -6.61
CA THR A 176 1.52 -3.13 -6.34
C THR A 176 1.20 -3.98 -5.11
N PHE A 177 1.48 -5.28 -5.24
CA PHE A 177 1.42 -6.21 -4.13
C PHE A 177 2.84 -6.73 -3.88
N LEU A 178 3.38 -6.40 -2.70
CA LEU A 178 4.74 -6.75 -2.30
C LEU A 178 4.71 -8.00 -1.42
N PHE A 179 5.64 -8.91 -1.69
CA PHE A 179 5.84 -10.08 -0.85
C PHE A 179 7.29 -10.32 -0.50
N PHE A 180 7.62 -10.09 0.76
CA PHE A 180 8.92 -10.41 1.32
C PHE A 180 8.91 -11.83 1.85
N ASP A 181 9.75 -12.69 1.25
CA ASP A 181 9.83 -14.09 1.62
C ASP A 181 11.08 -14.38 2.44
N TRP A 182 10.90 -14.48 3.76
CA TRP A 182 11.94 -14.80 4.75
C TRP A 182 12.39 -16.27 4.75
N TRP A 183 12.06 -17.02 3.70
CA TRP A 183 12.32 -18.45 3.59
C TRP A 183 13.79 -18.83 3.93
N PRO A 184 14.05 -20.01 4.55
CA PRO A 184 15.39 -20.37 5.02
C PRO A 184 16.48 -20.38 3.93
N GLU A 185 17.70 -19.99 4.31
CA GLU A 185 18.86 -19.74 3.42
C GLU A 185 19.31 -20.93 2.55
N TYR A 186 19.00 -22.16 2.94
CA TYR A 186 19.46 -23.35 2.22
C TYR A 186 18.57 -23.72 1.02
N GLN A 187 17.60 -22.88 0.65
CA GLN A 187 16.71 -23.09 -0.49
C GLN A 187 16.67 -21.85 -1.39
N ASP A 188 16.77 -22.05 -2.70
CA ASP A 188 16.63 -20.98 -3.70
C ASP A 188 15.17 -20.49 -3.74
N GLY A 189 14.95 -19.19 -3.55
CA GLY A 189 13.64 -18.55 -3.62
C GLY A 189 12.99 -18.62 -5.00
N THR A 190 13.76 -18.84 -6.06
CA THR A 190 13.31 -18.83 -7.46
C THR A 190 12.37 -19.99 -7.80
N GLU A 191 12.66 -21.20 -7.30
CA GLU A 191 11.80 -22.37 -7.51
C GLU A 191 10.45 -22.20 -6.80
N ARG A 192 10.51 -21.64 -5.60
CA ARG A 192 9.34 -21.33 -4.78
C ARG A 192 8.50 -20.25 -5.45
N PHE A 193 9.09 -19.15 -5.90
CA PHE A 193 8.43 -18.13 -6.71
C PHE A 193 7.71 -18.72 -7.93
N SER A 194 8.35 -19.62 -8.67
CA SER A 194 7.74 -20.24 -9.86
C SER A 194 6.47 -21.01 -9.51
N LYS A 195 6.53 -21.85 -8.46
CA LYS A 195 5.36 -22.58 -7.93
C LYS A 195 4.27 -21.61 -7.45
N TYR A 196 4.68 -20.50 -6.86
CA TYR A 196 3.83 -19.49 -6.26
C TYR A 196 3.07 -18.71 -7.31
N LYS A 197 3.78 -18.22 -8.33
CA LYS A 197 3.20 -17.58 -9.51
C LYS A 197 2.16 -18.47 -10.18
N SER A 198 2.46 -19.75 -10.45
CA SER A 198 1.50 -20.67 -11.07
C SER A 198 0.24 -20.88 -10.24
N LYS A 199 0.36 -21.04 -8.92
CA LYS A 199 -0.79 -21.21 -8.02
C LYS A 199 -1.65 -19.95 -7.89
N LEU A 200 -1.01 -18.78 -7.87
CA LEU A 200 -1.69 -17.50 -7.79
C LEU A 200 -2.50 -17.26 -9.07
N LEU A 201 -1.88 -17.42 -10.25
CA LEU A 201 -2.55 -17.25 -11.54
C LEU A 201 -3.70 -18.24 -11.77
N ALA A 202 -3.63 -19.44 -11.20
CA ALA A 202 -4.70 -20.43 -11.31
C ALA A 202 -5.94 -20.12 -10.46
N GLN A 203 -5.82 -19.23 -9.47
CA GLN A 203 -6.88 -18.93 -8.50
C GLN A 203 -7.38 -17.48 -8.56
N LEU A 204 -6.60 -16.57 -9.13
CA LEU A 204 -7.02 -15.19 -9.28
C LEU A 204 -8.17 -15.09 -10.29
N PRO A 205 -9.22 -14.32 -9.97
CA PRO A 205 -10.22 -13.93 -10.96
C PRO A 205 -9.60 -12.96 -11.98
N THR A 206 -10.36 -12.65 -13.03
CA THR A 206 -10.04 -11.51 -13.89
C THR A 206 -10.04 -10.23 -13.08
N LEU A 207 -9.00 -9.41 -13.26
CA LEU A 207 -8.83 -8.16 -12.52
C LEU A 207 -9.53 -7.00 -13.25
N SER A 208 -10.08 -6.06 -12.49
CA SER A 208 -10.66 -4.81 -13.00
C SER A 208 -9.60 -3.81 -13.44
N SER A 209 -8.41 -3.87 -12.81
CA SER A 209 -7.24 -3.08 -13.18
C SER A 209 -5.96 -3.90 -12.99
N PRO A 210 -4.89 -3.61 -13.76
CA PRO A 210 -3.63 -4.32 -13.61
C PRO A 210 -3.02 -4.15 -12.21
N VAL A 211 -2.41 -5.22 -11.69
CA VAL A 211 -1.68 -5.21 -10.41
C VAL A 211 -0.29 -5.81 -10.63
N THR A 212 0.74 -5.07 -10.23
CA THR A 212 2.13 -5.51 -10.28
C THR A 212 2.49 -6.28 -9.02
N ILE A 213 2.82 -7.56 -9.16
CA ILE A 213 3.31 -8.40 -8.08
C ILE A 213 4.83 -8.31 -8.03
N ARG A 214 5.38 -8.01 -6.85
CA ARG A 214 6.82 -8.00 -6.59
C ARG A 214 7.14 -9.01 -5.49
N TYR A 215 7.92 -10.03 -5.83
CA TYR A 215 8.36 -11.07 -4.93
C TYR A 215 9.82 -10.85 -4.57
N LEU A 216 10.11 -10.69 -3.28
CA LEU A 216 11.40 -10.29 -2.74
C LEU A 216 11.92 -11.39 -1.81
N PRO A 217 12.68 -12.36 -2.35
CA PRO A 217 13.15 -13.50 -1.55
C PRO A 217 14.37 -13.15 -0.69
N ARG A 218 14.55 -13.87 0.41
CA ARG A 218 15.77 -13.79 1.23
C ARG A 218 17.04 -14.11 0.46
N ILE A 219 16.96 -15.00 -0.53
CA ILE A 219 18.07 -15.37 -1.42
C ILE A 219 17.59 -15.34 -2.87
N GLY A 220 18.33 -14.64 -3.72
CA GLY A 220 18.01 -14.47 -5.14
C GLY A 220 17.49 -13.08 -5.49
N ASP A 221 17.22 -12.85 -6.76
CA ASP A 221 16.80 -11.53 -7.26
C ASP A 221 15.30 -11.29 -7.06
N GLU A 222 14.90 -10.01 -6.95
CA GLU A 222 13.49 -9.61 -7.05
C GLU A 222 12.86 -10.20 -8.32
N GLN A 223 11.66 -10.75 -8.18
CA GLN A 223 10.87 -11.24 -9.30
C GLN A 223 9.60 -10.39 -9.43
N THR A 224 9.40 -9.80 -10.61
CA THR A 224 8.27 -8.90 -10.89
C THR A 224 7.41 -9.44 -12.02
N PHE A 225 6.09 -9.36 -11.88
CA PHE A 225 5.15 -9.61 -12.98
C PHE A 225 3.83 -8.88 -12.77
N THR A 226 3.20 -8.46 -13.86
CA THR A 226 1.89 -7.79 -13.83
C THR A 226 0.80 -8.78 -14.17
N ILE A 227 -0.30 -8.69 -13.43
CA ILE A 227 -1.54 -9.45 -13.67
C ILE A 227 -2.56 -8.45 -14.20
N SER A 228 -3.36 -8.85 -15.19
CA SER A 228 -4.41 -8.04 -15.81
C SER A 228 -5.67 -8.88 -15.99
#